data_AF-Q05E85-F1
#
_entry.id   AF-Q05E85-F1
#
_cell.length_a   1.000
_cell.length_b   1.000
_cell.length_c   1.000
_cell.angle_alpha   90.00
_cell.angle_beta   90.00
_cell.angle_gamma   90.00
#
_symmetry.space_group_name_H-M   'P 1'
#
loop_
_entity.id
_entity.type
_entity.pdbx_description
1 polymer ?
#
loop_
_entity_poly.entity_id
_entity_poly.type
_entity_poly.pdbx_seq_one_letter_code
_entity_poly.pdbx_strand_id
1 'polypeptide(L)' 'MDDWVWEVFVEKAELFMAIMERVWDRGRREAEDLARVLEKHGIPRGSTILEPGCGIGRVAIPLAKLGYRVT' A
#
# COMPACT_ATOMS: atom_id res chain seq x y z
N MET A 1 -18.89 12.73 -18.42
CA MET A 1 -17.54 12.44 -17.93
C MET A 1 -17.66 11.10 -17.24
N ASP A 2 -17.00 10.08 -17.75
CA ASP A 2 -17.16 8.73 -17.20
C ASP A 2 -16.48 8.68 -15.82
N ASP A 3 -17.24 8.32 -14.80
CA ASP A 3 -16.76 8.20 -13.42
C ASP A 3 -16.18 6.81 -13.18
N TRP A 4 -15.12 6.50 -13.94
CA TRP A 4 -14.45 5.20 -13.88
C TRP A 4 -13.88 4.92 -12.48
N VAL A 5 -13.58 5.97 -11.70
CA VAL A 5 -13.09 5.84 -10.32
C VAL A 5 -14.19 5.23 -9.47
N TRP A 6 -15.40 5.78 -9.53
CA TRP A 6 -16.56 5.21 -8.84
C TRP A 6 -16.86 3.79 -9.32
N GLU A 7 -16.85 3.58 -10.63
CA GLU A 7 -17.12 2.27 -11.21
C GLU A 7 -16.13 1.20 -10.71
N VAL A 8 -14.82 1.47 -10.73
CA VAL A 8 -13.79 0.49 -10.37
C VAL A 8 -13.72 0.26 -8.87
N PHE A 9 -13.70 1.32 -8.07
CA PHE A 9 -13.42 1.21 -6.64
C PHE A 9 -14.67 1.05 -5.77
N VAL A 10 -15.86 1.39 -6.28
CA VAL A 10 -17.13 1.27 -5.55
C VAL A 10 -18.04 0.24 -6.18
N GLU A 11 -18.44 0.41 -7.44
CA GLU A 11 -19.40 -0.51 -8.08
C GLU A 11 -18.80 -1.90 -8.30
N LYS A 12 -17.51 -1.96 -8.63
CA LYS A 12 -16.76 -3.20 -8.89
C LYS A 12 -15.71 -3.49 -7.81
N ALA A 13 -15.96 -3.03 -6.58
CA ALA A 13 -15.04 -3.18 -5.45
C ALA A 13 -14.58 -4.63 -5.22
N GLU A 14 -15.48 -5.61 -5.39
CA GLU A 14 -15.15 -7.05 -5.25
C GLU A 14 -14.16 -7.53 -6.32
N LEU A 15 -14.29 -7.05 -7.56
CA LEU A 15 -13.34 -7.38 -8.63
C LEU A 15 -11.99 -6.73 -8.36
N PHE A 16 -11.99 -5.47 -7.90
CA PHE A 16 -10.77 -4.79 -7.48
C PHE A 16 -10.08 -5.55 -6.33
N MET A 17 -10.83 -5.97 -5.31
CA MET A 17 -10.32 -6.74 -4.18
C MET A 17 -9.71 -8.06 -4.64
N ALA A 18 -10.39 -8.83 -5.49
CA ALA A 18 -9.88 -10.10 -6.02
C ALA A 18 -8.54 -9.95 -6.77
N ILE A 19 -8.34 -8.82 -7.47
CA ILE A 19 -7.05 -8.51 -8.12
C ILE A 19 -6.00 -8.15 -7.06
N MET A 20 -6.35 -7.32 -6.08
CA MET A 20 -5.41 -6.88 -5.04
C MET A 20 -4.94 -8.03 -4.15
N GLU A 21 -5.81 -8.98 -3.82
CA GLU A 21 -5.47 -10.19 -3.06
C GLU A 21 -4.42 -11.04 -3.80
N ARG A 22 -4.55 -11.21 -5.12
CA ARG A 22 -3.58 -11.96 -5.94
C ARG A 22 -2.18 -11.35 -5.93
N VAL A 23 -2.06 -10.05 -5.69
CA VAL A 23 -0.78 -9.33 -5.64
C VAL A 23 -0.36 -8.97 -4.22
N TRP A 24 -1.00 -9.54 -3.19
CA TRP A 24 -0.70 -9.24 -1.79
C TRP A 24 0.77 -9.49 -1.43
N ASP A 25 1.29 -10.66 -1.79
CA ASP A 25 2.69 -11.02 -1.49
C ASP A 25 3.70 -10.15 -2.25
N ARG A 26 3.31 -9.58 -3.39
CA ARG A 26 4.13 -8.56 -4.06
C ARG A 26 4.19 -7.28 -3.22
N GLY A 27 3.08 -6.88 -2.58
CA GLY A 27 3.03 -5.73 -1.68
C GLY A 27 3.96 -5.86 -0.48
N ARG A 28 4.11 -7.07 0.08
CA ARG A 28 5.09 -7.33 1.15
C ARG A 28 6.53 -7.05 0.69
N ARG A 29 6.92 -7.55 -0.49
CA ARG A 29 8.24 -7.30 -1.08
C ARG A 29 8.47 -5.83 -1.39
N GLU A 30 7.47 -5.17 -1.96
CA GLU A 30 7.50 -3.73 -2.23
C GLU A 30 7.69 -2.91 -0.94
N ALA A 31 7.07 -3.31 0.19
CA ALA A 31 7.28 -2.64 1.47
C ALA A 31 8.71 -2.83 2.02
N GLU A 32 9.32 -4.00 1.83
CA GLU A 32 10.73 -4.24 2.21
C GLU A 32 11.68 -3.41 1.35
N ASP A 33 11.46 -3.35 0.05
CA ASP A 33 12.25 -2.53 -0.87
C ASP A 33 12.10 -1.04 -0.53
N LEU A 34 10.87 -0.60 -0.26
CA LEU A 34 10.59 0.77 0.17
C LEU A 34 11.30 1.11 1.49
N ALA A 35 11.29 0.20 2.47
CA ALA A 35 12.00 0.40 3.73
C ALA A 35 13.51 0.62 3.52
N ARG A 36 14.14 -0.09 2.58
CA ARG A 36 15.55 0.10 2.22
C ARG A 36 15.80 1.46 1.58
N VAL A 37 14.89 1.90 0.71
CA VAL A 37 14.96 3.24 0.09
C VAL A 37 14.82 4.33 1.15
N LEU A 38 13.82 4.23 2.03
CA LEU A 38 13.61 5.18 3.12
C LEU A 38 14.85 5.29 4.03
N GLU A 39 15.44 4.16 4.43
CA GLU A 39 16.65 4.14 5.25
C GLU A 39 17.84 4.81 4.55
N LYS A 40 18.04 4.54 3.25
CA LYS A 40 19.08 5.20 2.44
C LYS A 40 18.92 6.73 2.40
N HIS A 41 17.69 7.22 2.52
CA HIS A 41 17.37 8.65 2.56
C HIS A 41 17.27 9.22 3.99
N GLY A 42 17.71 8.48 5.00
CA GLY A 42 17.72 8.96 6.39
C GLY A 42 16.34 9.02 7.04
N ILE A 43 15.38 8.24 6.53
CA ILE A 43 14.03 8.09 7.10
C ILE A 43 13.99 6.74 7.83
N PRO A 44 14.32 6.69 9.13
CA PRO A 44 14.42 5.44 9.86
C PRO A 44 13.05 4.86 10.21
N ARG A 45 13.05 3.61 10.68
CA ARG A 45 11.89 3.00 11.36
C ARG A 45 11.41 3.92 12.50
N GLY A 46 10.11 3.95 12.73
CA GLY A 46 9.46 4.90 13.62
C GLY A 46 9.13 6.25 12.97
N SER A 47 9.58 6.52 11.74
CA SER A 47 9.11 7.69 10.98
C SER A 47 7.63 7.56 10.63
N THR A 48 6.97 8.71 10.41
CA THR A 48 5.56 8.76 9.98
C THR A 48 5.48 8.86 8.47
N ILE A 49 4.70 7.98 7.84
CA ILE A 49 4.58 7.82 6.38
C ILE A 49 3.11 7.89 6.00
N LEU A 50 2.77 8.70 4.99
CA LEU A 50 1.44 8.72 4.39
C LEU A 50 1.43 7.81 3.14
N GLU A 51 0.54 6.82 3.09
CA GLU A 51 0.33 5.98 1.89
C GLU A 51 -1.05 6.26 1.24
N PRO A 52 -1.13 7.26 0.33
CA PRO A 52 -2.39 7.56 -0.34
C PRO A 52 -2.73 6.46 -1.36
N GLY A 53 -4.01 6.07 -1.42
CA GLY A 53 -4.46 5.03 -2.35
C GLY A 53 -4.01 3.62 -1.97
N CYS A 54 -3.88 3.34 -0.67
CA CYS A 54 -3.39 2.07 -0.13
C CYS A 54 -4.25 0.84 -0.48
N GLY A 55 -5.47 1.05 -0.99
CA GLY A 55 -6.42 -0.01 -1.34
C GLY A 55 -6.69 -0.90 -0.12
N ILE A 56 -6.41 -2.19 -0.24
CA ILE A 56 -6.54 -3.16 0.86
C ILE A 56 -5.34 -3.16 1.84
N GLY A 57 -4.43 -2.20 1.74
CA GLY A 57 -3.28 -2.04 2.63
C GLY A 57 -2.12 -2.99 2.35
N ARG A 58 -2.01 -3.53 1.13
CA ARG A 58 -1.00 -4.55 0.77
C ARG A 58 0.45 -4.07 0.96
N VAL A 59 0.70 -2.76 0.94
CA VAL A 59 2.00 -2.13 1.22
C VAL A 59 1.99 -1.43 2.58
N ALA A 60 0.98 -0.61 2.91
CA ALA A 60 0.85 0.04 4.23
C ALA A 60 1.00 -0.93 5.40
N ILE A 61 0.28 -2.05 5.39
CA ILE A 61 0.27 -2.98 6.53
C ILE A 61 1.65 -3.64 6.72
N PRO A 62 2.28 -4.21 5.69
CA PRO A 62 3.67 -4.69 5.82
C PRO A 62 4.66 -3.59 6.21
N LEU A 63 4.54 -2.38 5.66
CA LEU A 63 5.41 -1.26 6.01
C LEU A 63 5.26 -0.86 7.49
N ALA A 64 4.03 -0.85 8.01
CA ALA A 64 3.77 -0.65 9.43
C ALA A 64 4.38 -1.77 10.29
N LYS A 65 4.30 -3.03 9.84
CA LYS A 65 4.96 -4.18 10.51
C LYS A 65 6.48 -4.09 10.49
N LEU A 66 7.06 -3.39 9.52
CA LEU A 66 8.49 -3.05 9.51
C LEU A 66 8.86 -1.91 10.48
N GLY A 67 7.89 -1.37 11.22
CA GLY A 67 8.13 -0.42 12.31
C GLY A 67 7.93 1.05 11.91
N TYR A 68 7.38 1.34 10.73
CA TYR A 68 6.96 2.69 10.38
C TYR A 68 5.58 3.01 10.97
N ARG A 69 5.29 4.28 11.24
CA ARG A 69 3.93 4.74 11.57
C ARG A 69 3.24 5.15 10.27
N VAL A 70 2.42 4.26 9.73
CA VAL A 70 1.74 4.50 8.45
C VAL A 70 0.36 5.10 8.70
N THR A 71 -0.03 6.10 7.92
CA THR A 71 -1.36 6.75 7.91
C THR A 71 -1.87 6.83 6.47
#